data_AF-A0A0F9EKS8-F1
#
_entry.id   AF-A0A0F9EKS8-F1
#
_cell.length_a   1.000
_cell.length_b   1.000
_cell.length_c   1.000
_cell.angle_alpha   90.00
_cell.angle_beta   90.00
_cell.angle_gamma   90.00
#
_symmetry.space_group_name_H-M   'P 1'
#
loop_
_entity.id
_entity.type
_entity.pdbx_description
1 polymer ?
#
loop_
_entity_poly.entity_id
_entity_poly.type
_entity_poly.pdbx_seq_one_letter_code
_entity_poly.pdbx_strand_id
1 'polypeptide(L)'
;TMIQIASMYDFDEILKYANSPNIWIRATVSFDDKQLAKDRYFKWDPTNKFWVKQVKELNIDYEEEKADFPIDLLPGYVYKEQYL
;
A
#
# COMPACT_ATOMS: atom_id res chain seq x y z
N THR A 1 -28.11 16.21 8.86
CA THR A 1 -27.02 17.20 8.86
C THR A 1 -25.68 16.48 8.86
N MET A 2 -24.58 17.15 8.51
CA MET A 2 -23.23 16.53 8.48
C MET A 2 -22.83 15.85 9.80
N ILE A 3 -23.34 16.34 10.95
CA ILE A 3 -23.12 15.75 12.27
C ILE A 3 -23.74 14.35 12.40
N GLN A 4 -24.93 14.13 11.82
CA GLN A 4 -25.60 12.81 11.86
C GLN A 4 -24.87 11.76 11.02
N ILE A 5 -24.19 12.19 9.95
CA ILE A 5 -23.37 11.31 9.12
C ILE A 5 -22.11 10.91 9.87
N ALA A 6 -21.47 11.85 10.55
CA ALA A 6 -20.26 11.58 11.35
C ALA A 6 -20.53 10.59 12.50
N SER A 7 -21.71 10.63 13.13
CA SER A 7 -22.09 9.67 14.19
C SER A 7 -22.30 8.22 13.71
N MET A 8 -22.32 7.96 12.40
CA MET A 8 -22.44 6.60 11.87
C MET A 8 -21.11 5.85 11.80
N TYR A 9 -19.99 6.53 12.01
CA TYR A 9 -18.65 5.95 11.92
C TYR A 9 -18.09 5.63 13.31
N ASP A 10 -17.31 4.55 13.39
CA ASP A 10 -16.54 4.21 14.57
C ASP A 10 -15.30 5.12 14.65
N PHE A 11 -15.34 6.10 15.54
CA PHE A 11 -14.23 7.04 15.73
C PHE A 11 -12.98 6.36 16.29
N ASP A 12 -13.10 5.28 17.08
CA ASP A 12 -11.94 4.57 17.59
C ASP A 12 -11.20 3.84 16.45
N GLU A 13 -11.95 3.27 15.51
CA GLU A 13 -11.38 2.68 14.29
C GLU A 13 -10.70 3.74 13.42
N ILE A 14 -11.34 4.89 13.22
CA ILE A 14 -10.76 6.01 12.47
C ILE A 14 -9.45 6.47 13.11
N LEU A 15 -9.42 6.63 14.44
CA LEU A 15 -8.24 7.07 15.17
C LEU A 15 -7.11 6.04 15.08
N LYS A 16 -7.41 4.73 15.16
CA LYS A 16 -6.42 3.66 14.95
C LYS A 16 -5.81 3.74 13.56
N TYR A 17 -6.65 3.87 12.54
CA TYR A 17 -6.20 4.00 11.14
C TYR A 17 -5.34 5.24 10.92
N ALA A 18 -5.76 6.39 11.48
CA ALA A 18 -5.03 7.65 11.36
C ALA A 18 -3.63 7.56 11.99
N ASN A 19 -3.51 6.94 13.17
CA ASN A 19 -2.26 6.80 13.92
C ASN A 19 -1.33 5.70 13.37
N SER A 20 -1.83 4.76 12.57
CA SER A 20 -1.00 3.72 11.97
C SER A 20 0.03 4.31 10.99
N PRO A 21 1.29 3.87 11.05
CA PRO A 21 2.32 4.36 10.14
C PRO A 21 2.04 3.93 8.70
N ASN A 22 2.50 4.76 7.76
CA ASN A 22 2.59 4.36 6.37
C ASN A 22 3.91 3.62 6.15
N ILE A 23 3.83 2.45 5.53
CA ILE A 23 4.99 1.61 5.22
C ILE A 23 5.04 1.33 3.72
N TRP A 24 6.22 0.94 3.25
CA TRP A 24 6.42 0.53 1.87
C TRP A 24 6.44 -0.99 1.77
N ILE A 25 5.77 -1.49 0.74
CA ILE A 25 5.73 -2.91 0.39
C ILE A 25 6.17 -3.11 -1.05
N ARG A 26 6.77 -4.27 -1.34
CA ARG A 26 7.20 -4.73 -2.66
C ARG A 26 6.28 -5.83 -3.15
N ALA A 27 5.83 -5.74 -4.40
CA ALA A 27 5.21 -6.87 -5.09
C ALA A 27 6.30 -7.75 -5.72
N THR A 28 6.30 -9.04 -5.38
CA THR A 28 7.20 -10.04 -5.96
C THR A 28 6.51 -10.70 -7.15
N VAL A 29 6.61 -10.04 -8.30
CA VAL A 29 6.03 -10.48 -9.58
C VAL A 29 7.11 -10.65 -10.64
N SER A 30 6.87 -11.58 -11.57
CA SER A 30 7.71 -11.73 -12.76
C SER A 30 7.53 -10.54 -13.72
N PHE A 31 8.41 -10.41 -14.71
CA PHE A 31 8.28 -9.35 -15.72
C PHE A 31 7.01 -9.53 -16.58
N ASP A 32 6.65 -10.77 -16.87
CA ASP A 32 5.45 -11.12 -17.65
C ASP A 32 4.18 -10.79 -16.86
N ASP A 33 4.22 -10.94 -15.54
CA ASP A 33 3.09 -10.71 -14.63
C ASP A 33 3.02 -9.27 -14.08
N LYS A 34 3.77 -8.33 -14.66
CA LYS A 34 3.78 -6.92 -14.21
C LYS A 34 2.41 -6.26 -14.18
N GLN A 35 1.45 -6.78 -14.94
CA GLN A 35 0.08 -6.27 -14.97
C GLN A 35 -0.64 -6.51 -13.64
N LEU A 36 -0.37 -7.62 -12.95
CA LEU A 36 -0.96 -7.91 -11.63
C LEU A 36 -0.60 -6.82 -10.61
N ALA A 37 0.66 -6.38 -10.60
CA ALA A 37 1.12 -5.30 -9.73
C ALA A 37 0.47 -3.95 -10.10
N LYS A 38 0.35 -3.65 -11.40
CA LYS A 38 -0.30 -2.43 -11.89
C LYS A 38 -1.78 -2.35 -11.52
N ASP A 39 -2.51 -3.45 -11.68
CA ASP A 39 -3.95 -3.51 -11.39
C ASP A 39 -4.23 -3.26 -9.90
N ARG A 40 -3.25 -3.55 -9.03
CA ARG A 40 -3.29 -3.23 -7.60
C ARG A 40 -2.63 -1.90 -7.20
N TYR A 41 -2.33 -1.05 -8.19
CA TYR A 41 -1.75 0.28 -8.03
C TYR A 41 -0.32 0.31 -7.44
N PHE A 42 0.45 -0.76 -7.61
CA PHE A 42 1.88 -0.69 -7.35
C PHE A 42 2.55 0.18 -8.42
N LYS A 43 3.54 0.97 -8.00
CA LYS A 43 4.37 1.82 -8.85
C LYS A 43 5.67 1.11 -9.17
N TRP A 44 6.16 1.27 -10.39
CA TRP A 44 7.49 0.79 -10.75
C TRP A 44 8.56 1.73 -10.18
N ASP A 45 9.52 1.18 -9.45
CA ASP A 45 10.76 1.86 -9.08
C ASP A 45 11.86 1.49 -10.10
N PRO A 46 12.26 2.41 -11.01
CA PRO A 46 13.28 2.12 -12.00
C PRO A 46 14.69 2.00 -11.41
N THR A 47 14.95 2.57 -10.23
CA THR A 47 16.26 2.54 -9.58
C THR A 47 16.55 1.15 -9.03
N ASN A 48 15.62 0.62 -8.26
CA ASN A 48 15.77 -0.70 -7.64
C ASN A 48 15.13 -1.84 -8.45
N LYS A 49 14.42 -1.50 -9.54
CA LYS A 49 13.80 -2.43 -10.49
C LYS A 49 12.78 -3.39 -9.86
N PHE A 50 11.90 -2.86 -9.03
CA PHE A 50 10.77 -3.61 -8.49
C PHE A 50 9.51 -2.75 -8.35
N TRP A 51 8.38 -3.40 -8.13
CA TRP A 51 7.08 -2.76 -7.93
C TRP A 51 6.86 -2.45 -6.45
N VAL A 52 6.51 -1.21 -6.12
CA VAL A 52 6.30 -0.74 -4.74
C VAL A 52 4.95 -0.08 -4.55
N LYS A 53 4.40 -0.18 -3.34
CA LYS A 53 3.21 0.55 -2.91
C LYS A 53 3.41 1.03 -1.48
N GLN A 54 2.89 2.22 -1.18
CA GLN A 54 2.80 2.69 0.19
C GLN A 54 1.40 2.37 0.73
N VAL A 55 1.34 1.72 1.89
CA VAL A 55 0.09 1.33 2.54
C VAL A 55 0.16 1.63 4.03
N LYS A 56 -1.00 1.74 4.68
CA LYS A 56 -1.07 1.72 6.15
C LYS A 56 -0.66 0.35 6.65
N GLU A 57 0.12 0.30 7.72
CA GLU A 57 0.55 -0.96 8.34
C GLU A 57 -0.64 -1.85 8.71
N LEU A 58 -1.73 -1.26 9.19
CA LEU A 58 -2.97 -1.99 9.49
C LEU A 58 -3.63 -2.67 8.27
N ASN A 59 -3.23 -2.29 7.05
CA ASN A 59 -3.81 -2.81 5.81
C ASN A 59 -2.90 -3.87 5.15
N ILE A 60 -1.81 -4.31 5.78
CA ILE A 60 -0.92 -5.34 5.22
C ILE A 60 -1.70 -6.62 4.97
N ASP A 61 -2.40 -7.14 5.98
CA ASP A 61 -3.13 -8.41 5.89
C ASP A 61 -4.17 -8.37 4.75
N TYR A 62 -4.83 -7.21 4.57
CA TYR A 62 -5.76 -7.00 3.46
C TYR A 62 -5.07 -7.05 2.09
N GLU A 63 -3.88 -6.48 1.96
CA GLU A 63 -3.13 -6.54 0.72
C GLU A 63 -2.61 -7.95 0.43
N GLU A 64 -2.16 -8.68 1.45
CA GLU A 64 -1.71 -10.08 1.34
C GLU A 64 -2.85 -11.02 0.95
N GLU A 65 -4.04 -10.86 1.52
CA GLU A 65 -5.21 -11.70 1.18
C GLU A 65 -5.68 -11.48 -0.26
N LYS A 66 -5.56 -10.24 -0.75
CA LYS A 66 -6.14 -9.85 -2.03
C LYS A 66 -5.15 -9.94 -3.19
N ALA A 67 -3.85 -9.94 -2.94
CA ALA A 67 -2.84 -10.02 -3.99
C ALA A 67 -2.66 -11.46 -4.47
N ASP A 68 -2.70 -11.68 -5.77
CA ASP A 68 -2.37 -12.97 -6.40
C ASP A 68 -0.85 -13.22 -6.48
N PHE A 69 -0.06 -12.49 -5.69
CA PHE A 69 1.40 -12.53 -5.70
C PHE A 69 1.96 -12.23 -4.30
N PRO A 70 3.17 -12.72 -3.98
CA PRO A 70 3.80 -12.44 -2.69
C PRO A 70 4.12 -10.96 -2.51
N ILE A 71 3.95 -10.49 -1.27
CA ILE A 71 4.28 -9.13 -0.84
C ILE A 71 5.40 -9.19 0.19
N ASP A 72 6.41 -8.33 0.03
CA ASP A 72 7.50 -8.18 1.00
C ASP A 72 7.48 -6.78 1.63
N LEU A 73 7.70 -6.71 2.94
CA LEU A 73 7.88 -5.44 3.64
C LEU A 73 9.23 -4.80 3.30
N LEU A 74 9.24 -3.49 3.09
CA LEU A 74 10.45 -2.71 2.83
C LEU A 74 10.72 -1.69 3.97
N PRO A 75 11.21 -2.14 5.14
CA PRO A 75 11.52 -1.24 6.23
C PRO A 75 12.64 -0.26 5.84
N GLY A 76 12.43 1.03 6.09
CA GLY A 76 13.42 2.08 5.81
C GLY A 76 13.57 2.45 4.33
N TYR A 77 12.77 1.87 3.44
CA TYR A 77 12.77 2.25 2.02
C TYR A 77 12.21 3.67 1.83
N VAL A 78 12.88 4.44 0.98
CA VAL A 78 12.48 5.79 0.59
C VAL A 78 12.31 5.81 -0.92
N TYR A 79 11.07 5.98 -1.37
CA TYR A 79 10.78 6.14 -2.80
C TYR A 79 11.40 7.45 -3.30
N LYS A 80 12.22 7.35 -4.34
CA LYS A 80 12.80 8.51 -5.02
C LYS A 80 12.10 8.67 -6.36
N GLU A 81 11.19 9.64 -6.47
CA GLU A 81 10.67 10.07 -7.77
C GLU A 81 11.83 10.67 -8.57
N GLN A 82 12.23 10.01 -9.65
CA GLN A 82 13.09 10.60 -10.66
C GLN A 82 12.19 11.43 -11.58
N TYR A 83 12.17 12.76 -11.36
CA TYR A 83 11.68 13.69 -12.37
C TYR A 83 12.68 13.68 -13.53
N LEU A 84 12.26 13.16 -14.67
CA LEU A 84 12.97 13.27 -15.96
C LEU A 84 12.88 14.70 -16.48
#